data_AF-A0A9E5Q7Z5-F1
#
_entry.id   AF-A0A9E5Q7Z5-F1
#
_cell.length_a   1.000
_cell.length_b   1.000
_cell.length_c   1.000
_cell.angle_alpha   90.00
_cell.angle_beta   90.00
_cell.angle_gamma   90.00
#
_symmetry.space_group_name_H-M   'P 1'
#
loop_
_entity.id
_entity.type
_entity.pdbx_description
1 polymer ?
#
loop_
_entity_poly.entity_id
_entity_poly.type
_entity_poly.pdbx_seq_one_letter_code
_entity_poly.pdbx_strand_id
1 'polypeptide(L)'
;QRRLQAYRQYWLFYLSKHWSYVRDVGEPTITINYCRRLLDVLNDFTFKKGFKVVIPDDPSTEKNEQEDRDFIRYKVEETWQRNGKDLWMLEASQQGGVTGDLFARVSWENDDPLEDPYARIDIIPSHLVFPETGGPLGVDRKKLTRLIILNPVYEDTKYGKVPSFGMFSPHPAFSISGAMPGNKELVIYGEEWIAATYDRLTGKQLEPSKVKQYRNKELISEKVNPL
;
A
#
# COMPACT_ATOMS: atom_id res chain seq x y z
N GLN A 1 -13.56 13.17 -3.50
CA GLN A 1 -13.87 12.81 -4.91
C GLN A 1 -12.81 13.31 -5.92
N ARG A 2 -12.33 14.56 -5.87
CA ARG A 2 -11.33 15.09 -6.83
C ARG A 2 -10.03 14.25 -6.94
N ARG A 3 -9.52 13.72 -5.82
CA ARG A 3 -8.30 12.88 -5.78
C ARG A 3 -8.40 11.60 -6.64
N LEU A 4 -9.50 10.86 -6.54
CA LEU A 4 -9.68 9.62 -7.32
C LEU A 4 -9.77 9.88 -8.83
N GLN A 5 -10.40 10.99 -9.22
CA GLN A 5 -10.44 11.40 -10.62
C GLN A 5 -9.04 11.75 -11.14
N ALA A 6 -8.25 12.46 -10.34
CA ALA A 6 -6.86 12.77 -10.67
C ALA A 6 -6.01 11.50 -10.82
N TYR A 7 -6.08 10.56 -9.85
CA TYR A 7 -5.37 9.29 -9.96
C TYR A 7 -5.73 8.50 -11.21
N ARG A 8 -7.02 8.44 -11.55
CA ARG A 8 -7.47 7.81 -12.79
C ARG A 8 -6.83 8.46 -14.01
N GLN A 9 -6.81 9.78 -14.08
CA GLN A 9 -6.18 10.52 -15.17
C GLN A 9 -4.67 10.25 -15.26
N TYR A 10 -3.96 10.23 -14.12
CA TYR A 10 -2.53 9.93 -14.09
C TYR A 10 -2.21 8.52 -14.57
N TRP A 11 -2.98 7.52 -14.14
CA TRP A 11 -2.84 6.15 -14.63
C TRP A 11 -3.16 6.01 -16.12
N LEU A 12 -4.21 6.68 -16.60
CA LEU A 12 -4.52 6.70 -18.03
C LEU A 12 -3.37 7.31 -18.84
N PHE A 13 -2.82 8.43 -18.37
CA PHE A 13 -1.68 9.08 -19.00
C PHE A 13 -0.42 8.21 -19.01
N TYR A 14 -0.13 7.53 -17.89
CA TYR A 14 0.94 6.54 -17.79
C TYR A 14 0.74 5.35 -18.76
N LEU A 15 -0.49 4.89 -18.96
CA LEU A 15 -0.84 3.81 -19.90
C LEU A 15 -0.98 4.28 -21.36
N SER A 16 -0.47 5.46 -21.69
CA SER A 16 -0.56 6.07 -23.04
C SER A 16 -1.98 6.38 -23.51
N LYS A 17 -2.96 6.42 -22.60
CA LYS A 17 -4.34 6.85 -22.86
C LYS A 17 -4.47 8.33 -22.54
N HIS A 18 -3.86 9.17 -23.39
CA HIS A 18 -3.78 10.62 -23.17
C HIS A 18 -5.11 11.35 -23.39
N TRP A 19 -6.01 10.78 -24.18
CA TRP A 19 -7.28 11.41 -24.55
C TRP A 19 -8.41 10.98 -23.62
N SER A 20 -9.28 11.93 -23.26
CA SER A 20 -10.46 11.69 -22.42
C SER A 20 -11.59 10.97 -23.15
N TYR A 21 -11.56 10.95 -24.48
CA TYR A 21 -12.56 10.34 -25.35
C TYR A 21 -11.91 9.28 -26.26
N VAL A 22 -12.71 8.35 -26.74
CA VAL A 22 -12.29 7.38 -27.76
C VAL A 22 -12.28 8.11 -29.09
N ARG A 23 -11.13 8.18 -29.76
CA ARG A 23 -11.01 8.82 -31.08
C ARG A 23 -11.54 7.89 -32.17
N ASP A 24 -12.00 8.49 -33.27
CA ASP A 24 -12.50 7.75 -34.43
C ASP A 24 -11.37 7.03 -35.18
N VAL A 25 -11.73 5.92 -35.82
CA VAL A 25 -10.81 5.07 -36.58
C VAL A 25 -10.31 5.83 -37.82
N GLY A 26 -9.00 6.02 -37.92
CA GLY A 26 -8.35 6.65 -39.09
C GLY A 26 -7.67 8.00 -38.80
N GLU A 27 -7.80 8.54 -37.60
CA GLU A 27 -7.09 9.75 -37.22
C GLU A 27 -5.59 9.47 -36.99
N PRO A 28 -4.65 10.23 -37.59
CA PRO A 28 -3.22 10.01 -37.40
C PRO A 28 -2.83 10.27 -35.94
N THR A 29 -2.30 9.25 -35.27
CA THR A 29 -1.83 9.33 -33.88
C THR A 29 -0.31 9.23 -33.83
N ILE A 30 0.39 10.35 -33.63
CA ILE A 30 1.76 10.34 -33.11
C ILE A 30 1.69 10.75 -31.64
N THR A 31 1.41 9.79 -30.76
CA THR A 31 1.53 10.01 -29.31
C THR A 31 2.65 9.12 -28.79
N ILE A 32 3.82 9.73 -28.53
CA ILE A 32 4.94 9.07 -27.87
C ILE A 32 4.82 9.36 -26.37
N ASN A 33 4.73 8.31 -25.56
CA ASN A 33 4.60 8.45 -24.12
C ASN A 33 5.96 8.68 -23.44
N TYR A 34 6.47 9.91 -23.55
CA TYR A 34 7.73 10.30 -22.92
C TYR A 34 7.68 10.22 -21.39
N CYS A 35 6.53 10.51 -20.78
CA CYS A 35 6.40 10.55 -19.32
C CYS A 35 6.51 9.17 -18.69
N ARG A 36 5.92 8.13 -19.31
CA ARG A 36 6.16 6.74 -18.90
C ARG A 36 7.64 6.40 -19.01
N ARG A 37 8.26 6.67 -20.15
CA ARG A 37 9.67 6.31 -20.37
C ARG A 37 10.60 7.00 -19.37
N LEU A 38 10.34 8.27 -19.05
CA LEU A 38 11.11 9.03 -18.06
C LEU A 38 10.94 8.46 -16.65
N LEU A 39 9.70 8.14 -16.26
CA LEU A 39 9.42 7.51 -14.97
C LEU A 39 10.10 6.14 -14.86
N ASP A 40 9.99 5.30 -15.89
CA ASP A 40 10.61 3.97 -15.89
C ASP A 40 12.13 4.06 -15.76
N VAL A 41 12.77 4.98 -16.51
CA VAL A 41 14.22 5.20 -16.42
C VAL A 41 14.64 5.73 -15.05
N LEU A 42 13.87 6.65 -14.46
CA LEU A 42 14.16 7.18 -13.12
C LEU A 42 13.98 6.10 -12.05
N ASN A 43 12.91 5.32 -12.13
CA ASN A 43 12.64 4.21 -11.21
C ASN A 43 13.75 3.15 -11.29
N ASP A 44 14.15 2.76 -12.51
CA ASP A 44 15.24 1.81 -12.73
C ASP A 44 16.59 2.37 -12.27
N PHE A 45 16.83 3.66 -12.45
CA PHE A 45 18.09 4.27 -12.02
C PHE A 45 18.20 4.35 -10.50
N THR A 46 17.13 4.79 -9.83
CA THR A 46 17.17 5.08 -8.38
C THR A 46 16.91 3.83 -7.53
N PHE A 47 16.00 2.94 -7.94
CA PHE A 47 15.43 1.92 -7.04
C PHE A 47 15.71 0.48 -7.45
N LYS A 48 16.36 0.23 -8.59
CA LYS A 48 16.64 -1.13 -9.08
C LYS A 48 17.45 -2.01 -8.14
N LYS A 49 18.27 -1.41 -7.25
CA LYS A 49 19.07 -2.13 -6.24
C LYS A 49 18.48 -2.03 -4.82
N GLY A 50 17.24 -1.55 -4.70
CA GLY A 50 16.58 -1.31 -3.43
C GLY A 50 17.30 -0.25 -2.59
N PHE A 51 17.23 -0.42 -1.26
CA PHE A 51 17.92 0.43 -0.30
C PHE A 51 18.70 -0.41 0.72
N LYS A 52 19.60 0.28 1.41
CA LYS A 52 20.35 -0.25 2.55
C LYS A 52 20.06 0.63 3.75
N VAL A 53 19.61 0.01 4.84
CA VAL A 53 19.43 0.72 6.11
C VAL A 53 20.80 0.80 6.78
N VAL A 54 21.21 2.02 7.09
CA VAL A 54 22.40 2.31 7.89
C VAL A 54 21.93 2.99 9.15
N ILE A 55 22.17 2.35 10.29
CA ILE A 55 21.95 2.94 11.61
C ILE A 55 23.24 3.71 11.94
N PRO A 56 23.19 5.02 12.16
CA PRO A 56 24.38 5.81 12.44
C PRO A 56 24.99 5.43 13.79
N ASP A 57 26.32 5.40 13.85
CA ASP A 57 27.04 5.21 15.11
C ASP A 57 26.97 6.51 15.92
N ASP A 58 26.30 6.46 17.07
CA ASP A 58 26.35 7.56 18.04
C ASP A 58 27.61 7.40 18.91
N PRO A 59 28.54 8.37 18.90
CA PRO A 59 29.78 8.32 19.67
C PRO A 59 29.57 8.46 21.19
N SER A 60 28.37 8.82 21.64
CA SER A 60 28.03 8.96 23.06
C SER A 60 27.63 7.65 23.74
N THR A 61 27.53 6.57 22.98
CA THR A 61 26.96 5.30 23.42
C THR A 61 28.03 4.28 23.83
N GLU A 62 27.78 3.52 24.90
CA GLU A 62 28.68 2.48 25.39
C GLU A 62 28.88 1.35 24.38
N LYS A 63 30.08 0.74 24.35
CA LYS A 63 30.45 -0.32 23.40
C LYS A 63 29.52 -1.54 23.40
N ASN A 64 28.84 -1.81 24.52
CA ASN A 64 27.90 -2.93 24.65
C ASN A 64 26.66 -2.74 23.75
N GLU A 65 26.26 -1.50 23.47
CA GLU A 65 25.12 -1.22 22.59
C GLU A 65 25.45 -1.45 21.10
N GLN A 66 26.72 -1.67 20.75
CA GLN A 66 27.10 -1.95 19.36
C GLN A 66 26.61 -3.33 18.90
N GLU A 67 26.66 -4.35 19.78
CA GLU A 67 26.14 -5.69 19.47
C GLU A 67 24.61 -5.66 19.25
N ASP A 68 23.90 -4.91 20.10
CA ASP A 68 22.45 -4.70 19.97
C ASP A 68 22.10 -3.98 18.66
N ARG A 69 22.90 -2.99 18.26
CA ARG A 69 22.72 -2.29 16.97
C ARG A 69 22.91 -3.22 15.78
N ASP A 70 23.95 -4.03 15.80
CA ASP A 70 24.22 -5.00 14.74
C ASP A 70 23.09 -6.04 14.66
N PHE A 71 22.57 -6.48 15.81
CA PHE A 71 21.40 -7.34 15.88
C PHE A 71 20.13 -6.68 15.30
N ILE A 72 19.83 -5.43 15.68
CA ILE A 72 18.69 -4.67 15.14
C ILE A 72 18.83 -4.52 13.63
N ARG A 73 20.02 -4.13 13.16
CA ARG A 73 20.30 -3.96 11.73
C ARG A 73 20.11 -5.27 10.98
N TYR A 74 20.60 -6.37 11.52
CA TYR A 74 20.40 -7.70 10.96
C TYR A 74 18.91 -8.05 10.87
N LYS A 75 18.13 -7.84 11.94
CA LYS A 75 16.69 -8.13 11.95
C LYS A 75 15.87 -7.26 11.01
N VAL A 76 16.21 -5.98 10.89
CA VAL A 76 15.57 -5.06 9.92
C VAL A 76 15.88 -5.49 8.49
N GLU A 77 17.14 -5.80 8.19
CA GLU A 77 17.56 -6.25 6.86
C GLU A 77 16.93 -7.60 6.50
N GLU A 78 16.87 -8.55 7.44
CA GLU A 78 16.18 -9.84 7.28
C GLU A 78 14.69 -9.63 6.93
N THR A 79 14.01 -8.76 7.67
CA THR A 79 12.59 -8.45 7.44
C THR A 79 12.37 -7.86 6.04
N TRP A 80 13.23 -6.94 5.61
CA TRP A 80 13.16 -6.34 4.28
C TRP A 80 13.49 -7.32 3.16
N GLN A 81 14.42 -8.25 3.40
CA GLN A 81 14.71 -9.33 2.45
C GLN A 81 13.52 -10.26 2.26
N ARG A 82 12.83 -10.65 3.34
CA ARG A 82 11.61 -11.47 3.27
C ARG A 82 10.47 -10.76 2.51
N ASN A 83 10.34 -9.45 2.67
CA ASN A 83 9.37 -8.63 1.93
C ASN A 83 9.77 -8.36 0.46
N GLY A 84 10.93 -8.84 0.00
CA GLY A 84 11.41 -8.57 -1.36
C GLY A 84 11.67 -7.08 -1.60
N LYS A 85 12.46 -6.43 -0.74
CA LYS A 85 12.73 -4.98 -0.73
C LYS A 85 12.96 -4.34 -2.11
N ASP A 86 13.63 -5.03 -3.03
CA ASP A 86 13.94 -4.51 -4.35
C ASP A 86 12.66 -4.35 -5.20
N LEU A 87 11.81 -5.38 -5.19
CA LEU A 87 10.51 -5.36 -5.86
C LEU A 87 9.58 -4.36 -5.17
N TRP A 88 9.55 -4.38 -3.83
CA TRP A 88 8.75 -3.46 -3.04
C TRP A 88 9.08 -2.00 -3.37
N MET A 89 10.37 -1.64 -3.43
CA MET A 89 10.78 -0.28 -3.79
C MET A 89 10.40 0.10 -5.21
N LEU A 90 10.51 -0.83 -6.16
CA LEU A 90 10.15 -0.58 -7.55
C LEU A 90 8.65 -0.32 -7.67
N GLU A 91 7.82 -1.13 -7.03
CA GLU A 91 6.37 -0.95 -6.97
C GLU A 91 5.99 0.35 -6.25
N ALA A 92 6.65 0.64 -5.13
CA ALA A 92 6.44 1.87 -4.35
C ALA A 92 6.76 3.11 -5.17
N SER A 93 7.90 3.10 -5.89
CA SER A 93 8.30 4.19 -6.77
C SER A 93 7.38 4.34 -7.98
N GLN A 94 6.90 3.24 -8.53
CA GLN A 94 5.95 3.28 -9.63
C GLN A 94 4.63 3.93 -9.19
N GLN A 95 4.09 3.52 -8.05
CA GLN A 95 2.85 4.06 -7.52
C GLN A 95 3.01 5.52 -7.09
N GLY A 96 4.07 5.84 -6.36
CA GLY A 96 4.39 7.20 -5.93
C GLY A 96 4.70 8.11 -7.11
N GLY A 97 5.40 7.62 -8.13
CA GLY A 97 5.74 8.38 -9.34
C GLY A 97 4.54 8.68 -10.23
N VAL A 98 3.57 7.76 -10.34
CA VAL A 98 2.35 7.99 -11.13
C VAL A 98 1.32 8.80 -10.35
N THR A 99 1.03 8.43 -9.09
CA THR A 99 -0.08 9.01 -8.34
C THR A 99 0.30 10.15 -7.40
N GLY A 100 1.59 10.29 -7.07
CA GLY A 100 2.09 11.23 -6.08
C GLY A 100 1.88 10.78 -4.62
N ASP A 101 1.14 9.70 -4.39
CA ASP A 101 0.82 9.19 -3.05
C ASP A 101 1.12 7.68 -2.99
N LEU A 102 1.69 7.25 -1.87
CA LEU A 102 1.99 5.85 -1.59
C LEU A 102 1.38 5.47 -0.24
N PHE A 103 0.67 4.35 -0.20
CA PHE A 103 0.12 3.80 1.02
C PHE A 103 0.72 2.42 1.26
N ALA A 104 1.39 2.26 2.39
CA ALA A 104 1.94 1.00 2.84
C ALA A 104 1.16 0.50 4.07
N ARG A 105 0.80 -0.77 4.08
CA ARG A 105 0.19 -1.43 5.23
C ARG A 105 1.21 -2.37 5.84
N VAL A 106 1.42 -2.19 7.14
CA VAL A 106 2.21 -3.12 7.94
C VAL A 106 1.25 -4.09 8.61
N SER A 107 1.40 -5.37 8.32
CA SER A 107 0.67 -6.47 8.95
C SER A 107 1.65 -7.44 9.58
N TRP A 108 1.23 -8.09 10.66
CA TRP A 108 2.05 -9.07 11.35
C TRP A 108 1.64 -10.47 10.89
N GLU A 109 2.58 -11.22 10.31
CA GLU A 109 2.33 -12.58 9.79
C GLU A 109 2.90 -13.59 10.79
N ASN A 110 2.00 -14.43 11.34
CA ASN A 110 2.28 -15.46 12.36
C ASN A 110 1.79 -16.85 11.91
N ASP A 111 1.56 -17.03 10.61
CA ASP A 111 0.78 -18.16 10.11
C ASP A 111 1.57 -19.47 10.12
N ASP A 112 2.91 -19.42 10.08
CA ASP A 112 3.77 -20.61 10.11
C ASP A 112 4.40 -20.81 11.50
N PRO A 113 4.14 -21.95 12.19
CA PRO A 113 4.77 -22.27 13.47
C PRO A 113 6.27 -22.60 13.39
N LEU A 114 6.83 -22.84 12.19
CA LEU A 114 8.27 -23.07 12.00
C LEU A 114 9.06 -21.79 11.75
N GLU A 115 8.42 -20.74 11.23
CA GLU A 115 9.11 -19.49 10.90
C GLU A 115 8.94 -18.45 11.99
N ASP A 116 10.01 -17.68 12.23
CA ASP A 116 9.92 -16.53 13.11
C ASP A 116 8.90 -15.53 12.57
N PRO A 117 8.04 -14.99 13.45
CA PRO A 117 7.04 -14.02 13.06
C PRO A 117 7.70 -12.76 12.52
N TYR A 118 7.20 -12.22 11.42
CA TYR A 118 7.78 -11.04 10.79
C TYR A 118 6.72 -10.03 10.36
N ALA A 119 7.15 -8.77 10.25
CA ALA A 119 6.32 -7.71 9.73
C ALA A 119 6.27 -7.79 8.21
N ARG A 120 5.09 -8.02 7.66
CA ARG A 120 4.82 -7.92 6.23
C ARG A 120 4.40 -6.49 5.87
N ILE A 121 5.00 -5.96 4.81
CA ILE A 121 4.75 -4.60 4.34
C ILE A 121 4.19 -4.68 2.92
N ASP A 122 2.86 -4.55 2.80
CA ASP A 122 2.20 -4.56 1.50
C ASP A 122 1.96 -3.13 1.01
N ILE A 123 2.05 -2.92 -0.30
CA ILE A 123 1.64 -1.67 -0.94
C ILE A 123 0.15 -1.75 -1.26
N ILE A 124 -0.63 -0.79 -0.77
CA ILE A 124 -2.05 -0.70 -1.09
C ILE A 124 -2.23 0.29 -2.24
N PRO A 125 -2.95 -0.09 -3.31
CA PRO A 125 -3.29 0.82 -4.39
C PRO A 125 -4.00 2.09 -3.88
N SER A 126 -3.53 3.26 -4.30
CA SER A 126 -4.03 4.57 -3.82
C SER A 126 -5.52 4.81 -4.04
N HIS A 127 -6.16 4.07 -4.95
CA HIS A 127 -7.59 4.16 -5.23
C HIS A 127 -8.48 3.41 -4.22
N LEU A 128 -7.89 2.52 -3.41
CA LEU A 128 -8.58 1.75 -2.38
C LEU A 128 -8.48 2.39 -0.99
N VAL A 129 -7.61 3.38 -0.84
CA VAL A 129 -7.36 4.06 0.43
C VAL A 129 -8.01 5.43 0.43
N PHE A 130 -8.67 5.82 1.51
CA PHE A 130 -9.39 7.08 1.66
C PHE A 130 -8.94 7.77 2.96
N PRO A 131 -7.89 8.60 2.91
CA PRO A 131 -7.44 9.37 4.05
C PRO A 131 -8.31 10.62 4.25
N GLU A 132 -8.61 10.92 5.51
CA GLU A 132 -9.14 12.19 5.97
C GLU A 132 -8.07 12.88 6.82
N THR A 133 -7.57 13.99 6.29
CA THR A 133 -6.53 14.80 6.93
C THR A 133 -7.13 15.86 7.85
N GLY A 134 -6.41 16.22 8.90
CA GLY A 134 -6.81 17.18 9.91
C GLY A 134 -6.59 18.64 9.50
N GLY A 135 -6.86 19.54 10.44
CA GLY A 135 -6.65 21.00 10.31
C GLY A 135 -7.95 21.80 10.11
N PRO A 136 -7.90 23.15 10.20
CA PRO A 136 -9.08 24.01 10.16
C PRO A 136 -9.91 23.91 8.88
N LEU A 137 -9.30 23.40 7.80
CA LEU A 137 -9.91 23.19 6.48
C LEU A 137 -9.72 21.75 5.95
N GLY A 138 -9.21 20.83 6.78
CA GLY A 138 -8.95 19.44 6.36
C GLY A 138 -7.81 19.26 5.35
N VAL A 139 -6.90 20.24 5.23
CA VAL A 139 -5.80 20.26 4.23
C VAL A 139 -4.46 19.82 4.82
N ASP A 140 -4.34 19.70 6.14
CA ASP A 140 -3.06 19.39 6.78
C ASP A 140 -2.70 17.90 6.62
N ARG A 141 -1.94 17.60 5.57
CA ARG A 141 -1.46 16.24 5.27
C ARG A 141 -0.57 15.65 6.36
N LYS A 142 -0.05 16.46 7.28
CA LYS A 142 0.78 15.98 8.40
C LYS A 142 -0.04 15.34 9.51
N LYS A 143 -1.35 15.61 9.57
CA LYS A 143 -2.25 15.07 10.58
C LYS A 143 -3.30 14.21 9.93
N LEU A 144 -3.28 12.92 10.21
CA LEU A 144 -4.31 11.98 9.76
C LEU A 144 -5.36 11.84 10.86
N THR A 145 -6.62 12.12 10.55
CA THR A 145 -7.74 11.98 11.49
C THR A 145 -8.38 10.61 11.36
N ARG A 146 -8.58 10.18 10.11
CA ARG A 146 -9.25 8.93 9.77
C ARG A 146 -8.68 8.36 8.48
N LEU A 147 -8.64 7.05 8.34
CA LEU A 147 -8.21 6.36 7.12
C LEU A 147 -9.13 5.19 6.89
N ILE A 148 -9.75 5.12 5.71
CA ILE A 148 -10.56 3.97 5.31
C ILE A 148 -9.82 3.24 4.20
N ILE A 149 -9.63 1.93 4.35
CA ILE A 149 -9.03 1.05 3.36
C ILE A 149 -10.12 0.08 2.90
N LEU A 150 -10.35 -0.03 1.60
CA LEU A 150 -11.33 -0.95 1.02
C LEU A 150 -10.64 -2.04 0.21
N ASN A 151 -10.76 -3.27 0.64
CA ASN A 151 -10.21 -4.45 -0.03
C ASN A 151 -11.35 -5.28 -0.62
N PRO A 152 -11.65 -5.14 -1.93
CA PRO A 152 -12.59 -6.02 -2.60
C PRO A 152 -11.97 -7.41 -2.77
N VAL A 153 -12.67 -8.43 -2.29
CA VAL A 153 -12.28 -9.84 -2.40
C VAL A 153 -13.43 -10.61 -3.05
N TYR A 154 -13.12 -11.43 -4.05
CA TYR A 154 -14.08 -12.37 -4.60
C TYR A 154 -14.05 -13.64 -3.76
N GLU A 155 -15.14 -13.93 -3.05
CA GLU A 155 -15.27 -15.16 -2.26
C GLU A 155 -16.07 -16.20 -3.06
N ASP A 156 -15.61 -17.44 -3.03
CA ASP A 156 -16.37 -18.55 -3.61
C ASP A 156 -17.38 -19.05 -2.57
N THR A 157 -18.67 -18.99 -2.89
CA THR A 157 -19.76 -19.40 -1.98
C THR A 157 -19.67 -20.86 -1.53
N LYS A 158 -18.89 -21.71 -2.22
CA LYS A 158 -18.69 -23.12 -1.86
C LYS A 158 -17.44 -23.42 -1.04
N TYR A 159 -16.39 -22.60 -1.14
CA TYR A 159 -15.06 -22.93 -0.57
C TYR A 159 -14.46 -21.81 0.29
N GLY A 160 -15.19 -20.74 0.57
CA GLY A 160 -14.72 -19.65 1.43
C GLY A 160 -13.68 -18.75 0.76
N LYS A 161 -12.79 -18.13 1.56
CA LYS A 161 -11.76 -17.21 1.08
C LYS A 161 -10.78 -17.94 0.16
N VAL A 162 -10.88 -17.67 -1.14
CA VAL A 162 -9.80 -17.98 -2.07
C VAL A 162 -8.68 -16.96 -1.83
N PRO A 163 -7.41 -17.37 -1.62
CA PRO A 163 -6.32 -16.43 -1.51
C PRO A 163 -6.27 -15.59 -2.79
N SER A 164 -6.17 -14.26 -2.64
CA SER A 164 -5.92 -13.32 -3.73
C SER A 164 -4.52 -13.56 -4.29
N PHE A 165 -4.35 -14.64 -5.04
CA PHE A 165 -3.10 -14.98 -5.71
C PHE A 165 -2.91 -14.00 -6.87
N GLY A 166 -1.96 -13.06 -6.70
CA GLY A 166 -1.29 -12.31 -7.75
C GLY A 166 -2.15 -11.76 -8.88
N MET A 167 -2.81 -10.61 -8.66
CA MET A 167 -3.39 -9.83 -9.76
C MET A 167 -2.35 -9.14 -10.67
N PHE A 168 -1.04 -9.27 -10.36
CA PHE A 168 0.05 -8.55 -11.03
C PHE A 168 1.32 -9.38 -11.30
N SER A 169 1.22 -10.68 -11.62
CA SER A 169 2.39 -11.39 -12.18
C SER A 169 2.46 -11.19 -13.71
N PRO A 170 3.54 -10.60 -14.27
CA PRO A 170 3.65 -10.32 -15.71
C PRO A 170 4.18 -11.51 -16.53
N HIS A 171 4.17 -12.74 -16.00
CA HIS A 171 4.69 -13.90 -16.72
C HIS A 171 3.63 -14.61 -17.58
N PRO A 172 3.87 -14.80 -18.90
CA PRO A 172 2.86 -15.29 -19.84
C PRO A 172 2.72 -16.83 -19.86
N ALA A 173 3.06 -17.56 -18.79
CA ALA A 173 3.19 -19.01 -18.84
C ALA A 173 2.04 -19.82 -18.21
N PHE A 174 1.02 -19.20 -17.62
CA PHE A 174 -0.15 -19.93 -17.09
C PHE A 174 -1.47 -19.26 -17.47
N SER A 175 -1.86 -19.41 -18.74
CA SER A 175 -3.25 -19.19 -19.14
C SER A 175 -4.07 -20.43 -18.75
N ILE A 176 -4.61 -20.47 -17.54
CA ILE A 176 -5.73 -21.35 -17.24
C ILE A 176 -6.95 -20.72 -17.92
N SER A 177 -7.17 -21.11 -19.17
CA SER A 177 -8.46 -21.01 -19.85
C SER A 177 -9.43 -22.00 -19.20
N GLY A 178 -9.85 -21.68 -17.98
CA GLY A 178 -10.85 -22.43 -17.22
C GLY A 178 -12.07 -21.55 -17.04
N ALA A 179 -13.21 -22.00 -17.59
CA ALA A 179 -14.51 -21.37 -17.42
C ALA A 179 -14.73 -20.85 -15.99
N MET A 180 -15.20 -19.60 -15.86
CA MET A 180 -15.50 -19.01 -14.56
C MET A 180 -16.54 -19.87 -13.81
N PRO A 181 -16.24 -20.42 -12.62
CA PRO A 181 -17.23 -21.13 -11.83
C PRO A 181 -18.26 -20.12 -11.31
N GLY A 182 -19.53 -20.33 -11.66
CA GLY A 182 -20.61 -19.36 -11.54
C GLY A 182 -21.17 -19.14 -10.14
N ASN A 183 -20.34 -18.90 -9.11
CA ASN A 183 -20.84 -18.62 -7.77
C ASN A 183 -19.86 -17.82 -6.88
N LYS A 184 -19.13 -16.87 -7.49
CA LYS A 184 -18.27 -15.93 -6.75
C LYS A 184 -19.05 -14.67 -6.38
N GLU A 185 -19.11 -14.35 -5.10
CA GLU A 185 -19.71 -13.11 -4.61
C GLU A 185 -18.61 -12.07 -4.36
N LEU A 186 -18.85 -10.81 -4.77
CA LEU A 186 -17.96 -9.70 -4.46
C LEU A 186 -18.22 -9.26 -3.02
N VAL A 187 -17.24 -9.48 -2.14
CA VAL A 187 -17.29 -9.06 -0.74
C VAL A 187 -16.30 -7.91 -0.55
N ILE A 188 -16.76 -6.82 0.05
CA ILE A 188 -15.92 -5.67 0.37
C ILE A 188 -15.51 -5.76 1.84
N TYR A 189 -14.22 -5.94 2.07
CA TYR A 189 -13.61 -5.80 3.39
C TYR A 189 -13.18 -4.35 3.58
N GLY A 190 -13.68 -3.68 4.61
CA GLY A 190 -13.29 -2.32 4.96
C GLY A 190 -12.48 -2.30 6.24
N GLU A 191 -11.40 -1.54 6.29
CA GLU A 191 -10.68 -1.23 7.53
C GLU A 191 -10.74 0.27 7.75
N GLU A 192 -11.25 0.70 8.90
CA GLU A 192 -11.30 2.09 9.30
C GLU A 192 -10.37 2.30 10.48
N TRP A 193 -9.37 3.15 10.27
CA TRP A 193 -8.42 3.57 11.27
C TRP A 193 -8.80 4.97 11.73
N ILE A 194 -9.00 5.14 13.03
CA ILE A 194 -9.36 6.41 13.66
C ILE A 194 -8.20 6.82 14.56
N ALA A 195 -7.68 8.02 14.35
CA ALA A 195 -6.59 8.55 15.15
C ALA A 195 -7.04 8.88 16.57
N ALA A 196 -6.11 8.81 17.51
CA ALA A 196 -6.36 9.25 18.88
C ALA A 196 -6.72 10.73 18.92
N THR A 197 -7.74 11.07 19.70
CA THR A 197 -8.15 12.46 19.90
C THR A 197 -7.52 13.00 21.17
N TYR A 198 -6.91 14.17 21.09
CA TYR A 198 -6.29 14.86 22.22
C TYR A 198 -7.01 16.16 22.52
N ASP A 199 -7.16 16.47 23.80
CA ASP A 199 -7.61 17.78 24.24
C ASP A 199 -6.55 18.83 23.90
N ARG A 200 -6.95 19.89 23.19
CA ARG A 200 -6.04 20.95 22.71
C ARG A 200 -5.44 21.77 23.84
N LEU A 201 -6.12 21.85 24.99
CA LEU A 201 -5.69 22.69 26.11
C LEU A 201 -4.82 21.92 27.10
N THR A 202 -5.15 20.66 27.37
CA THR A 202 -4.47 19.85 28.38
C THR A 202 -3.48 18.85 27.81
N GLY A 203 -3.51 18.60 26.49
CA GLY A 203 -2.71 17.56 25.83
C GLY A 203 -3.09 16.14 26.23
N LYS A 204 -4.13 15.96 27.06
CA LYS A 204 -4.57 14.64 27.51
C LYS A 204 -5.32 13.94 26.39
N GLN A 205 -5.06 12.65 26.24
CA GLN A 205 -5.76 11.79 25.31
C GLN A 205 -7.20 11.60 25.77
N LEU A 206 -8.16 11.93 24.91
CA LEU A 206 -9.60 11.79 25.14
C LEU A 206 -10.09 10.43 24.65
N GLU A 207 -9.68 10.03 23.43
CA GLU A 207 -10.01 8.73 22.86
C GLU A 207 -8.77 8.04 22.29
N PRO A 208 -8.61 6.72 22.51
CA PRO A 208 -7.52 5.97 21.92
C PRO A 208 -7.72 5.75 20.43
N SER A 209 -6.61 5.46 19.74
CA SER A 209 -6.63 5.04 18.34
C SER A 209 -7.43 3.74 18.20
N LYS A 210 -8.29 3.65 17.19
CA LYS A 210 -9.19 2.50 16.97
C LYS A 210 -9.08 2.00 15.55
N VAL A 211 -9.19 0.70 15.38
CA VAL A 211 -9.31 0.03 14.09
C VAL A 211 -10.62 -0.74 14.06
N LYS A 212 -11.49 -0.41 13.12
CA LYS A 212 -12.76 -1.08 12.88
C LYS A 212 -12.68 -1.86 11.58
N GLN A 213 -13.08 -3.12 11.60
CA GLN A 213 -13.12 -3.98 10.42
C GLN A 213 -14.56 -4.22 10.01
N TYR A 214 -14.84 -4.06 8.72
CA TYR A 214 -16.16 -4.18 8.13
C TYR A 214 -16.18 -5.26 7.05
N ARG A 215 -17.30 -5.97 6.92
CA ARG A 215 -17.63 -6.84 5.78
C ARG A 215 -18.97 -6.39 5.22
N ASN A 216 -19.01 -5.95 3.96
CA ASN A 216 -20.26 -5.51 3.31
C ASN A 216 -21.07 -4.52 4.17
N LYS A 217 -20.38 -3.60 4.86
CA LYS A 217 -20.89 -2.58 5.81
C LYS A 217 -21.22 -3.07 7.22
N GLU A 218 -21.19 -4.37 7.48
CA GLU A 218 -21.35 -4.93 8.83
C GLU A 218 -20.03 -4.89 9.59
N LEU A 219 -20.06 -4.41 10.84
CA LEU A 219 -18.88 -4.38 11.70
C LEU A 219 -18.54 -5.81 12.15
N ILE A 220 -17.36 -6.29 11.79
CA ILE A 220 -16.85 -7.61 12.18
C ILE A 220 -16.13 -7.51 13.52
N SER A 221 -15.24 -6.51 13.64
CA SER A 221 -14.40 -6.36 14.83
C SER A 221 -14.03 -4.90 15.06
N GLU A 222 -13.85 -4.55 16.33
CA GLU A 222 -13.31 -3.26 16.75
C GLU A 222 -12.14 -3.55 17.70
N LYS A 223 -10.97 -3.04 17.36
CA LYS A 223 -9.75 -3.17 18.16
C LYS A 223 -9.24 -1.80 18.53
N VAL A 224 -8.82 -1.64 19.79
CA VAL A 224 -8.02 -0.48 20.18
C VAL A 224 -6.62 -0.71 19.63
N ASN A 225 -6.12 0.24 18.85
CA ASN A 225 -4.75 0.16 18.36
C ASN A 225 -3.82 0.47 19.54
N PRO A 226 -2.89 -0.44 19.90
CA PRO A 226 -1.94 -0.19 20.98
C PRO A 226 -0.85 0.83 20.62
N LEU A 227 -0.77 1.24 19.34
CA LEU A 227 0.13 2.28 18.83
C LEU A 227 -0.44 3.70 19.02
#